data_AF-A0A369K1X0-F1
#
_entry.id   AF-A0A369K1X0-F1
#
_cell.length_a   1.000
_cell.length_b   1.000
_cell.length_c   1.000
_cell.angle_alpha   90.00
_cell.angle_beta   90.00
_cell.angle_gamma   90.00
#
_symmetry.space_group_name_H-M   'P 1'
#
loop_
_entity.id
_entity.type
_entity.pdbx_description
1 polymer ?
#
loop_
_entity_poly.entity_id
_entity_poly.type
_entity_poly.pdbx_seq_one_letter_code
_entity_poly.pdbx_strand_id
1 'polypeptide(L)'
;MTKKDASPAVYLSGLIRFHLQSVTTHKERLGPPPVIKAAAARGRFRVLSGMSLSEQIAQLRKKEWVDLHGLISCANIHLSTAGPCMSISFDRGSFNHVYKLVFTDDTHIAASVSNHDGEDFNPEAKRSEIETMRFVRESGLYPDIPVPREYAFDTTFDNPAGALYILMDVLQG
;
A
#
# COMPACT_ATOMS: atom_id res chain seq x y z
N MET A 1 -39.41 24.89 -5.10
CA MET A 1 -38.92 24.57 -3.73
C MET A 1 -37.47 24.17 -3.84
N THR A 2 -36.61 24.90 -3.15
CA THR A 2 -35.15 24.90 -3.25
C THR A 2 -34.50 24.02 -2.18
N LYS A 3 -33.20 23.74 -2.41
CA LYS A 3 -32.16 23.19 -1.51
C LYS A 3 -31.97 21.67 -1.63
N LYS A 4 -30.75 21.14 -1.81
CA LYS A 4 -29.41 21.73 -1.62
C LYS A 4 -28.38 20.90 -2.39
N ASP A 5 -27.50 21.60 -3.10
CA ASP A 5 -26.27 21.09 -3.68
C ASP A 5 -25.39 20.43 -2.60
N ALA A 6 -24.92 19.22 -2.87
CA ALA A 6 -23.87 18.57 -2.09
C ALA A 6 -22.51 18.88 -2.77
N SER A 7 -21.70 19.64 -2.05
CA SER A 7 -20.36 20.11 -2.42
C SER A 7 -19.35 18.94 -2.49
N PRO A 8 -18.43 18.90 -3.49
CA PRO A 8 -17.53 17.77 -3.73
C PRO A 8 -16.24 17.79 -2.87
N ALA A 9 -16.25 18.37 -1.67
CA ALA A 9 -15.03 18.74 -0.96
C ALA A 9 -14.91 18.22 0.47
N VAL A 10 -15.14 16.92 0.75
CA VAL A 10 -14.76 16.32 2.05
C VAL A 10 -14.54 14.81 1.93
N TYR A 11 -13.42 14.32 1.38
CA TYR A 11 -12.89 12.97 1.69
C TYR A 11 -11.37 12.95 1.43
N LEU A 12 -10.65 13.81 2.15
CA LEU A 12 -9.19 13.85 2.20
C LEU A 12 -8.73 13.21 3.52
N SER A 13 -8.79 11.89 3.63
CA SER A 13 -8.15 11.18 4.75
C SER A 13 -7.90 9.72 4.41
N GLY A 14 -6.64 9.35 4.17
CA GLY A 14 -6.30 7.95 4.02
C GLY A 14 -4.81 7.68 3.83
N LEU A 15 -4.23 8.13 2.72
CA LEU A 15 -2.91 7.64 2.30
C LEU A 15 -1.83 8.68 1.97
N ILE A 16 -2.13 9.99 2.03
CA ILE A 16 -1.08 11.04 2.02
C ILE A 16 -0.72 11.42 3.46
N ARG A 17 -0.29 10.43 4.26
CA ARG A 17 0.27 10.69 5.60
C ARG A 17 1.62 10.02 5.82
N PHE A 18 2.41 9.91 4.74
CA PHE A 18 3.81 9.48 4.81
C PHE A 18 4.83 10.52 4.34
N HIS A 19 4.45 11.78 4.03
CA HIS A 19 5.46 12.77 3.65
C HIS A 19 5.24 14.26 3.99
N LEU A 20 4.47 14.58 5.04
CA LEU A 20 4.38 15.98 5.53
C LEU A 20 4.54 16.05 7.06
N GLN A 21 5.72 15.69 7.55
CA GLN A 21 6.27 16.18 8.82
C GLN A 21 7.76 16.48 8.66
N SER A 22 8.08 17.36 7.72
CA SER A 22 9.31 18.13 7.78
C SER A 22 9.15 19.32 6.84
N VAL A 23 9.56 20.50 7.30
CA VAL A 23 9.51 21.80 6.60
C VAL A 23 8.22 22.61 6.77
N THR A 24 8.09 23.30 7.91
CA THR A 24 8.20 24.78 7.93
C THR A 24 8.17 25.29 9.37
N THR A 25 9.28 25.89 9.77
CA THR A 25 9.46 26.72 10.96
C THR A 25 8.69 28.03 10.85
N HIS A 26 7.87 28.37 11.85
CA HIS A 26 7.63 29.76 12.24
C HIS A 26 7.69 29.89 13.78
N LYS A 27 8.90 30.23 14.24
CA LYS A 27 9.26 31.19 15.30
C LYS A 27 8.16 31.62 16.27
N GLU A 28 8.08 30.96 17.42
CA GLU A 28 7.68 31.59 18.69
C GLU A 28 8.47 30.99 19.86
N ARG A 29 8.95 31.87 20.74
CA ARG A 29 9.85 31.56 21.85
C ARG A 29 9.13 30.74 22.91
N LEU A 30 9.65 29.57 23.30
CA LEU A 30 9.46 28.95 24.62
C LEU A 30 10.35 27.70 24.79
N GLY A 31 11.39 27.80 25.63
CA GLY A 31 12.11 26.71 26.32
C GLY A 31 12.83 25.63 25.49
N PRO A 32 13.92 25.02 26.01
CA PRO A 32 14.47 23.82 25.37
C PRO A 32 13.45 22.67 25.48
N PRO A 33 13.07 22.00 24.38
CA PRO A 33 12.21 20.84 24.43
C PRO A 33 12.94 19.65 25.07
N PRO A 34 12.21 18.75 25.77
CA PRO A 34 12.80 17.54 26.33
C PRO A 34 13.35 16.67 25.19
N VAL A 35 14.54 16.11 25.41
CA VAL A 35 15.20 15.16 24.49
C VAL A 35 14.37 13.87 24.45
N ILE A 36 13.42 13.80 23.52
CA ILE A 36 12.73 12.55 23.20
C ILE A 36 13.67 11.75 22.32
N LYS A 37 14.27 10.70 22.88
CA LYS A 37 15.00 9.68 22.13
C LYS A 37 14.00 9.03 21.17
N ALA A 38 14.16 9.30 19.87
CA ALA A 38 13.47 8.59 18.81
C ALA A 38 13.79 7.09 18.92
N ALA A 39 12.80 6.30 19.33
CA ALA A 39 12.86 4.85 19.22
C ALA A 39 12.73 4.51 17.73
N ALA A 40 13.86 4.27 17.07
CA ALA A 40 13.87 3.72 15.72
C ALA A 40 13.19 2.35 15.73
N ALA A 41 11.93 2.30 15.28
CA ALA A 41 11.25 1.06 14.97
C ALA A 41 11.88 0.47 13.70
N ARG A 42 13.02 -0.19 13.88
CA ARG A 42 13.62 -1.05 12.84
C ARG A 42 12.69 -2.24 12.68
N GLY A 43 11.82 -2.20 11.67
CA GLY A 43 11.23 -3.41 11.11
C GLY A 43 12.39 -4.31 10.67
N ARG A 44 12.71 -5.34 11.46
CA ARG A 44 13.72 -6.33 11.10
C ARG A 44 13.15 -7.14 9.94
N PHE A 45 13.64 -6.87 8.74
CA PHE A 45 13.44 -7.72 7.58
C PHE A 45 14.07 -9.09 7.88
N ARG A 46 13.26 -10.08 8.25
CA ARG A 46 13.73 -11.48 8.26
C ARG A 46 13.67 -11.95 6.81
N VAL A 47 14.81 -11.89 6.13
CA VAL A 47 15.00 -12.69 4.92
C VAL A 47 14.86 -14.15 5.35
N LEU A 48 13.80 -14.81 4.93
CA LEU A 48 13.60 -16.24 5.12
C LEU A 48 14.43 -17.01 4.07
N SER A 49 15.75 -16.78 4.09
CA SER A 49 16.68 -17.35 3.12
C SER A 49 16.69 -18.88 3.23
N GLY A 50 16.43 -19.56 2.12
CA GLY A 50 16.42 -21.03 2.04
C GLY A 50 15.03 -21.68 2.12
N MET A 51 13.97 -20.91 2.37
CA MET A 51 12.59 -21.43 2.34
C MET A 51 11.99 -21.31 0.94
N SER A 52 11.26 -22.34 0.53
CA SER A 52 10.40 -22.28 -0.64
C SER A 52 9.32 -21.19 -0.49
N LEU A 53 8.80 -20.69 -1.60
CA LEU A 53 7.77 -19.66 -1.60
C LEU A 53 6.53 -20.07 -0.78
N SER A 54 6.11 -21.34 -0.88
CA SER A 54 4.98 -21.88 -0.12
C SER A 54 5.24 -21.88 1.39
N GLU A 55 6.47 -22.19 1.82
CA GLU A 55 6.86 -22.12 3.24
C GLU A 55 6.89 -20.67 3.76
N GLN A 56 7.30 -19.72 2.92
CA GLN A 56 7.23 -18.30 3.25
C GLN A 56 5.77 -17.88 3.46
N ILE A 57 4.89 -18.18 2.49
CA ILE A 57 3.45 -17.89 2.54
C ILE A 57 2.81 -18.43 3.82
N ALA A 58 3.12 -19.68 4.20
CA ALA A 58 2.57 -20.33 5.39
C ALA A 58 2.92 -19.61 6.71
N GLN A 59 4.00 -18.82 6.74
CA GLN A 59 4.45 -18.08 7.93
C GLN A 59 3.91 -16.65 7.98
N LEU A 60 3.34 -16.14 6.90
CA LEU A 60 2.88 -14.76 6.84
C LEU A 60 1.54 -14.58 7.54
N ARG A 61 1.39 -13.43 8.19
CA ARG A 61 0.11 -12.99 8.73
C ARG A 61 -0.80 -12.63 7.56
N LYS A 62 -1.98 -13.26 7.51
CA LYS A 62 -3.03 -12.96 6.54
C LYS A 62 -4.40 -13.08 7.20
N LYS A 63 -5.40 -12.48 6.56
CA LYS A 63 -6.80 -12.72 6.91
C LYS A 63 -7.23 -14.07 6.35
N GLU A 64 -8.25 -14.67 6.95
CA GLU A 64 -8.73 -16.01 6.55
C GLU A 64 -9.17 -16.03 5.09
N TRP A 65 -9.85 -14.98 4.64
CA TRP A 65 -10.34 -14.81 3.28
C TRP A 65 -9.26 -14.48 2.24
N VAL A 66 -8.01 -14.20 2.65
CA VAL A 66 -6.94 -13.82 1.72
C VAL A 66 -6.15 -15.05 1.28
N ASP A 67 -6.12 -15.29 -0.03
CA ASP A 67 -5.25 -16.28 -0.67
C ASP A 67 -3.98 -15.61 -1.23
N LEU A 68 -2.83 -15.87 -0.60
CA LEU A 68 -1.55 -15.32 -1.05
C LEU A 68 -1.00 -16.03 -2.29
N HIS A 69 -1.34 -17.30 -2.53
CA HIS A 69 -1.00 -17.95 -3.80
C HIS A 69 -1.81 -17.32 -4.94
N GLY A 70 -3.09 -17.07 -4.71
CA GLY A 70 -3.94 -16.33 -5.62
C GLY A 70 -3.42 -14.92 -5.92
N LEU A 71 -3.03 -14.18 -4.88
CA LEU A 71 -2.43 -12.84 -5.03
C LEU A 71 -1.15 -12.85 -5.86
N ILE A 72 -0.27 -13.83 -5.63
CA ILE A 72 0.96 -13.99 -6.42
C ILE A 72 0.63 -14.38 -7.86
N SER A 73 -0.40 -15.21 -8.09
CA SER A 73 -0.88 -15.54 -9.43
C SER A 73 -1.34 -14.28 -10.17
N CYS A 74 -2.15 -13.43 -9.54
CA CYS A 74 -2.54 -12.13 -10.08
C CYS A 74 -1.32 -11.28 -10.43
N ALA A 75 -0.32 -11.23 -9.54
CA ALA A 75 0.90 -10.47 -9.78
C ALA A 75 1.72 -11.02 -10.97
N ASN A 76 1.89 -12.33 -11.08
CA ASN A 76 2.59 -12.96 -12.21
C ASN A 76 1.88 -12.69 -13.55
N ILE A 77 0.55 -12.64 -13.58
CA ILE A 77 -0.22 -12.32 -14.79
C ILE A 77 0.09 -10.90 -15.28
N HIS A 78 0.11 -9.93 -14.36
CA HIS A 78 0.35 -8.53 -14.69
C HIS A 78 1.83 -8.17 -14.86
N LEU A 79 2.75 -8.96 -14.29
CA LEU A 79 4.20 -8.76 -14.33
C LEU A 79 4.90 -9.93 -15.03
N SER A 80 4.30 -10.44 -16.11
CA SER A 80 4.82 -11.63 -16.82
C SER A 80 6.27 -11.50 -17.30
N THR A 81 6.75 -10.27 -17.52
CA THR A 81 8.13 -9.98 -17.88
C THR A 81 9.13 -10.11 -16.72
N ALA A 82 8.66 -10.01 -15.47
CA ALA A 82 9.49 -10.11 -14.28
C ALA A 82 9.86 -11.57 -13.91
N GLY A 83 9.22 -12.53 -14.58
CA GLY A 83 9.31 -13.96 -14.27
C GLY A 83 8.54 -14.32 -13.01
N PRO A 84 8.79 -15.50 -12.40
CA PRO A 84 8.05 -15.93 -11.22
C PRO A 84 8.46 -15.16 -9.95
N CYS A 85 7.51 -14.98 -9.05
CA CYS A 85 7.78 -14.51 -7.68
C CYS A 85 8.69 -15.51 -6.94
N MET A 86 9.81 -15.03 -6.41
CA MET A 86 10.79 -15.81 -5.65
C MET A 86 10.62 -15.68 -4.14
N SER A 87 10.14 -14.53 -3.66
CA SER A 87 9.93 -14.33 -2.24
C SER A 87 8.80 -13.36 -1.93
N ILE A 88 8.23 -13.55 -0.75
CA ILE A 88 7.16 -12.72 -0.21
C ILE A 88 7.45 -12.38 1.23
N SER A 89 7.21 -11.13 1.60
CA SER A 89 7.35 -10.64 2.98
C SER A 89 6.16 -9.78 3.36
N PHE A 90 5.88 -9.69 4.66
CA PHE A 90 4.73 -8.98 5.21
C PHE A 90 5.15 -7.68 5.90
N ASP A 91 4.41 -6.62 5.61
CA ASP A 91 4.42 -5.36 6.32
C ASP A 91 2.98 -4.94 6.67
N ARG A 92 2.84 -4.07 7.66
CA ARG A 92 1.55 -3.66 8.22
C ARG A 92 1.31 -2.18 8.01
N GLY A 93 0.33 -1.86 7.19
CA GLY A 93 -0.31 -0.55 7.17
C GLY A 93 -1.43 -0.43 8.21
N SER A 94 -1.87 0.79 8.49
CA SER A 94 -2.98 1.05 9.41
C SER A 94 -4.30 0.44 8.92
N PHE A 95 -4.54 0.49 7.60
CA PHE A 95 -5.80 0.05 6.98
C PHE A 95 -5.61 -1.10 5.98
N ASN A 96 -4.38 -1.46 5.65
CA ASN A 96 -4.05 -2.50 4.69
C ASN A 96 -2.95 -3.42 5.24
N HIS A 97 -3.02 -4.69 4.88
CA HIS A 97 -1.88 -5.59 4.88
C HIS A 97 -1.08 -5.38 3.61
N VAL A 98 0.23 -5.20 3.72
CA VAL A 98 1.10 -4.98 2.56
C VAL A 98 2.04 -6.15 2.44
N TYR A 99 2.02 -6.82 1.29
CA TYR A 99 2.95 -7.90 0.98
C TYR A 99 3.96 -7.41 -0.04
N LYS A 100 5.25 -7.42 0.31
CA LYS A 100 6.31 -7.14 -0.66
C LYS A 100 6.66 -8.42 -1.40
N LEU A 101 6.52 -8.40 -2.72
CA LEU A 101 6.88 -9.49 -3.62
C LEU A 101 8.21 -9.17 -4.30
N VAL A 102 9.06 -10.18 -4.44
CA VAL A 102 10.33 -10.11 -5.16
C VAL A 102 10.32 -11.12 -6.28
N PHE A 103 10.56 -10.68 -7.50
CA PHE A 103 10.56 -11.51 -8.70
C PHE A 103 11.97 -11.92 -9.11
N THR A 104 12.06 -12.87 -10.05
CA THR A 104 13.35 -13.40 -10.54
C THR A 104 14.26 -12.36 -11.21
N ASP A 105 13.69 -11.31 -11.77
CA ASP A 105 14.42 -10.20 -12.39
C ASP A 105 14.82 -9.10 -11.38
N ASP A 106 14.66 -9.37 -10.07
CA ASP A 106 14.84 -8.40 -8.98
C ASP A 106 13.80 -7.25 -8.97
N THR A 107 12.71 -7.38 -9.74
CA THR A 107 11.57 -6.48 -9.63
C THR A 107 10.93 -6.63 -8.25
N HIS A 108 10.66 -5.48 -7.64
CA HIS A 108 10.06 -5.35 -6.32
C HIS A 108 8.71 -4.65 -6.42
N ILE A 109 7.64 -5.30 -5.98
CA ILE A 109 6.31 -4.67 -5.89
C ILE A 109 5.73 -4.80 -4.49
N ALA A 110 4.85 -3.87 -4.15
CA ALA A 110 3.96 -3.97 -3.01
C ALA A 110 2.58 -4.42 -3.49
N ALA A 111 2.05 -5.46 -2.84
CA ALA A 111 0.65 -5.87 -2.96
C ALA A 111 -0.09 -5.43 -1.69
N SER A 112 -0.92 -4.39 -1.81
CA SER A 112 -1.73 -3.87 -0.71
C SER A 112 -3.12 -4.51 -0.72
N VAL A 113 -3.50 -5.13 0.39
CA VAL A 113 -4.77 -5.80 0.61
C VAL A 113 -5.52 -5.12 1.75
N SER A 114 -6.80 -4.82 1.56
CA SER A 114 -7.64 -4.18 2.59
C SER A 114 -7.75 -5.04 3.85
N ASN A 115 -7.77 -4.39 5.02
CA ASN A 115 -8.07 -5.06 6.28
C ASN A 115 -9.57 -5.34 6.49
N HIS A 116 -10.44 -4.66 5.72
CA HIS A 116 -11.89 -4.85 5.72
C HIS A 116 -12.27 -6.01 4.80
N ASP A 117 -13.29 -6.76 5.22
CA ASP A 117 -13.92 -7.81 4.41
C ASP A 117 -14.94 -7.20 3.42
N GLY A 118 -15.66 -8.06 2.69
CA GLY A 118 -16.61 -7.62 1.67
C GLY A 118 -17.86 -6.92 2.21
N GLU A 119 -18.17 -7.03 3.50
CA GLU A 119 -19.34 -6.40 4.09
C GLU A 119 -19.05 -4.95 4.49
N ASP A 120 -17.85 -4.70 5.04
CA ASP A 120 -17.43 -3.37 5.52
C ASP A 120 -16.69 -2.54 4.46
N PHE A 121 -16.39 -3.12 3.29
CA PHE A 121 -15.57 -2.48 2.29
C PHE A 121 -16.35 -1.49 1.41
N ASN A 122 -15.80 -0.27 1.25
CA ASN A 122 -16.32 0.73 0.32
C ASN A 122 -15.52 0.76 -1.00
N PRO A 123 -16.05 0.17 -2.09
CA PRO A 123 -15.37 0.13 -3.39
C PRO A 123 -15.24 1.49 -4.07
N GLU A 124 -16.14 2.44 -3.80
CA GLU A 124 -16.08 3.79 -4.37
C GLU A 124 -14.96 4.60 -3.72
N ALA A 125 -14.84 4.52 -2.40
CA ALA A 125 -13.76 5.19 -1.67
C ALA A 125 -12.38 4.69 -2.13
N LYS A 126 -12.23 3.37 -2.32
CA LYS A 126 -10.97 2.79 -2.81
C LYS A 126 -10.67 3.18 -4.26
N ARG A 127 -11.68 3.20 -5.14
CA ARG A 127 -11.50 3.70 -6.51
C ARG A 127 -11.10 5.17 -6.52
N SER A 128 -11.73 5.99 -5.68
CA SER A 128 -11.35 7.41 -5.54
C SER A 128 -9.90 7.58 -5.04
N GLU A 129 -9.44 6.73 -4.12
CA GLU A 129 -8.03 6.70 -3.67
C GLU A 129 -7.07 6.40 -4.84
N ILE A 130 -7.36 5.36 -5.63
CA ILE A 130 -6.54 4.97 -6.79
C ILE A 130 -6.51 6.09 -7.84
N GLU A 131 -7.66 6.65 -8.20
CA GLU A 131 -7.71 7.73 -9.20
C GLU A 131 -7.00 9.00 -8.70
N THR A 132 -7.02 9.26 -7.40
CA THR A 132 -6.24 10.35 -6.80
C THR A 132 -4.75 10.10 -6.93
N MET A 133 -4.28 8.88 -6.62
CA MET A 133 -2.86 8.50 -6.79
C MET A 133 -2.42 8.67 -8.25
N ARG A 134 -3.19 8.12 -9.19
CA ARG A 134 -2.96 8.30 -10.63
C ARG A 134 -2.88 9.77 -11.02
N PHE A 135 -3.86 10.59 -10.61
CA PHE A 135 -3.88 12.02 -10.92
C PHE A 135 -2.64 12.75 -10.39
N VAL A 136 -2.26 12.53 -9.12
CA VAL A 136 -1.09 13.20 -8.53
C VAL A 136 0.17 12.84 -9.31
N ARG A 137 0.33 11.56 -9.68
CA ARG A 137 1.47 11.08 -10.45
C ARG A 137 1.52 11.64 -11.88
N GLU A 138 0.39 11.64 -12.58
CA GLU A 138 0.33 11.97 -14.01
C GLU A 138 0.19 13.47 -14.30
N SER A 139 -0.34 14.25 -13.36
CA SER A 139 -0.62 15.67 -13.58
C SER A 139 0.64 16.53 -13.77
N GLY A 140 1.80 16.09 -13.28
CA GLY A 140 3.02 16.88 -13.25
C GLY A 140 2.98 18.08 -12.30
N LEU A 141 1.89 18.28 -11.57
CA LEU A 141 1.70 19.39 -10.63
C LEU A 141 2.50 19.23 -9.33
N TYR A 142 2.88 17.99 -9.02
CA TYR A 142 3.53 17.61 -7.76
C TYR A 142 4.84 16.84 -8.00
N PRO A 143 5.86 17.45 -8.64
CA PRO A 143 7.08 16.75 -9.03
C PRO A 143 7.88 16.21 -7.84
N ASP A 144 7.73 16.82 -6.66
CA ASP A 144 8.46 16.44 -5.45
C ASP A 144 7.73 15.41 -4.58
N ILE A 145 6.52 14.98 -4.96
CA ILE A 145 5.74 13.99 -4.21
C ILE A 145 5.92 12.61 -4.87
N PRO A 146 6.66 11.68 -4.26
CA PRO A 146 6.76 10.33 -4.79
C PRO A 146 5.41 9.62 -4.61
N VAL A 147 4.80 9.22 -5.72
CA VAL A 147 3.56 8.42 -5.74
C VAL A 147 3.86 7.09 -6.41
N PRO A 148 3.53 5.94 -5.80
CA PRO A 148 3.74 4.63 -6.41
C PRO A 148 3.01 4.52 -7.75
N ARG A 149 3.59 3.83 -8.73
CA ARG A 149 2.88 3.42 -9.95
C ARG A 149 1.98 2.26 -9.61
N GLU A 150 0.70 2.31 -9.97
CA GLU A 150 -0.12 1.10 -9.96
C GLU A 150 0.15 0.27 -11.22
N TYR A 151 0.36 -1.03 -11.04
CA TYR A 151 0.45 -2.01 -12.13
C TYR A 151 -0.90 -2.64 -12.43
N ALA A 152 -1.64 -2.99 -11.38
CA ALA A 152 -2.96 -3.58 -11.46
C ALA A 152 -3.68 -3.43 -10.13
N PHE A 153 -5.01 -3.48 -10.17
CA PHE A 153 -5.84 -3.57 -8.98
C PHE A 153 -7.14 -4.31 -9.32
N ASP A 154 -7.72 -4.95 -8.31
CA ASP A 154 -9.06 -5.51 -8.39
C ASP A 154 -9.79 -5.15 -7.11
N THR A 155 -10.95 -4.49 -7.24
CA THR A 155 -11.74 -4.05 -6.09
C THR A 155 -12.84 -5.02 -5.66
N THR A 156 -12.83 -6.23 -6.20
CA THR A 156 -13.80 -7.30 -5.92
C THR A 156 -13.17 -8.37 -5.02
N PHE A 157 -14.01 -9.29 -4.52
CA PHE A 157 -13.56 -10.48 -3.79
C PHE A 157 -13.62 -11.75 -4.65
N ASP A 158 -14.12 -11.65 -5.89
CA ASP A 158 -14.26 -12.77 -6.85
C ASP A 158 -13.00 -12.93 -7.74
N ASN A 159 -11.84 -12.64 -7.16
CA ASN A 159 -10.56 -12.78 -7.83
C ASN A 159 -9.73 -13.86 -7.11
N PRO A 160 -8.66 -14.39 -7.74
CA PRO A 160 -7.87 -15.47 -7.15
C PRO A 160 -7.34 -15.16 -5.74
N ALA A 161 -7.09 -13.90 -5.40
CA ALA A 161 -6.61 -13.51 -4.07
C ALA A 161 -7.69 -13.59 -2.98
N GLY A 162 -8.96 -13.78 -3.35
CA GLY A 162 -10.10 -13.77 -2.42
C GLY A 162 -10.30 -12.43 -1.71
N ALA A 163 -9.67 -11.36 -2.20
CA ALA A 163 -9.64 -10.06 -1.57
C ALA A 163 -9.31 -8.97 -2.58
N LEU A 164 -9.71 -7.75 -2.25
CA LEU A 164 -9.24 -6.57 -2.96
C LEU A 164 -7.72 -6.46 -2.87
N TYR A 165 -7.08 -6.12 -3.98
CA TYR A 165 -5.67 -5.81 -4.01
C TYR A 165 -5.33 -4.62 -4.91
N ILE A 166 -4.19 -3.98 -4.60
CA ILE A 166 -3.48 -3.07 -5.49
C ILE A 166 -2.03 -3.54 -5.57
N LEU A 167 -1.52 -3.75 -6.79
CA LEU A 167 -0.12 -4.02 -7.09
C LEU A 167 0.54 -2.71 -7.51
N MET A 168 1.61 -2.31 -6.83
CA MET A 168 2.26 -1.03 -7.06
C MET A 168 3.75 -1.03 -6.76
N ASP A 169 4.45 0.03 -7.19
CA ASP A 169 5.85 0.26 -6.85
C ASP A 169 6.09 0.17 -5.33
N VAL A 170 7.25 -0.36 -4.93
CA VAL A 170 7.77 -0.16 -3.57
C VAL A 170 8.50 1.18 -3.53
N LEU A 171 7.98 2.14 -2.77
CA LEU A 171 8.72 3.38 -2.49
C LEU A 171 9.68 3.18 -1.31
N GLN A 172 10.91 3.69 -1.46
CA GLN A 172 11.84 3.77 -0.34
C GLN A 172 11.55 5.02 0.49
N GLY A 173 11.54 4.86 1.81
CA GLY A 173 11.36 5.93 2.79
C GLY A 173 12.52 6.01 3.77
#